data_AF-A0A1J1IA82-F1
#
_entry.id   AF-A0A1J1IA82-F1
#
_cell.length_a   1.000
_cell.length_b   1.000
_cell.length_c   1.000
_cell.angle_alpha   90.00
_cell.angle_beta   90.00
_cell.angle_gamma   90.00
#
_symmetry.space_group_name_H-M   'P 1'
#
loop_
_entity.id
_entity.type
_entity.pdbx_description
1 polymer ?
#
loop_
_entity_poly.entity_id
_entity_poly.type
_entity_poly.pdbx_seq_one_letter_code
_entity_poly.pdbx_strand_id
1 'polypeptide(L)'
;MKCKNFFSRYPFHTQAVIDGVDTAEMSREQLEAFAVKLRNELEREREERNFFQIERDKLRTFWEITRKQYEDAQSVIRNKEREVEIAQEMADLDTKNVMQQMKHLQYENQSKLGEMRAEMMTQLKLAQEDHASQERELFNDIRELKKLCREKDEYNELQIQQIKMKHSEMLSMEREKFQNETKEMSNLHERRLQEYMESSEICHRMEMSEVEERKNHQIRKLIDCHEKAFGEMKSYYNDITINNLALISSIKEQMEEMRRQTERNEKQMADAHSAQSRNISEPVKDNNAEVNELRKKLENYQRDKFAMRKLEKRMEILRKQYDNIKIELDAKILHCDKLTEERDELNQKFEKAILDVQKKSSLKSALLERKLSFLEKETEQRESLLGEVLKISNIEPTAMSTRIEKLLSQKNEKIQDLRYELARVTKAHDDLLELFKAKLIKYGIPIDELGQVLPLNQPRKSSSSTSRVKR
;
A
#
# COMPACT_ATOMS: atom_id res chain seq x y z
N MET A 1 25.05 131.89 -60.27
CA MET A 1 25.39 131.95 -61.70
C MET A 1 24.11 132.30 -62.46
N LYS A 2 23.85 133.59 -62.71
CA LYS A 2 24.10 134.34 -63.97
C LYS A 2 23.62 133.62 -65.23
N CYS A 3 22.51 134.09 -65.80
CA CYS A 3 22.30 134.35 -67.24
C CYS A 3 21.01 135.17 -67.37
N LYS A 4 21.10 136.51 -67.35
CA LYS A 4 21.26 137.43 -68.49
C LYS A 4 19.97 137.62 -69.30
N ASN A 5 19.30 138.72 -68.98
CA ASN A 5 18.40 139.46 -69.87
C ASN A 5 19.12 139.80 -71.19
N PHE A 6 18.43 139.58 -72.32
CA PHE A 6 18.74 140.21 -73.60
C PHE A 6 17.43 140.78 -74.16
N PHE A 7 17.25 142.09 -73.97
CA PHE A 7 16.32 142.89 -74.75
C PHE A 7 17.01 143.22 -76.08
N SER A 8 16.36 142.95 -77.21
CA SER A 8 16.75 143.49 -78.51
C SER A 8 15.52 144.09 -79.17
N ARG A 9 15.52 145.42 -79.31
CA ARG A 9 14.61 146.18 -80.19
C ARG A 9 15.09 146.00 -81.63
N TYR A 10 14.19 145.66 -82.55
CA TYR A 10 14.36 145.90 -83.99
C TYR A 10 13.13 146.65 -84.52
N PRO A 11 13.30 147.51 -85.55
CA PRO A 11 12.30 148.48 -85.98
C PRO A 11 11.23 147.86 -86.90
N PHE A 12 10.04 148.45 -86.84
CA PHE A 12 8.88 148.16 -87.69
C PHE A 12 9.14 148.52 -89.16
N HIS A 13 9.26 147.52 -90.02
CA HIS A 13 8.61 147.43 -91.33
C HIS A 13 8.84 146.03 -91.87
N THR A 14 8.00 145.10 -91.41
CA THR A 14 7.78 143.83 -92.08
C THR A 14 6.32 143.84 -92.46
N GLN A 15 6.07 143.85 -93.78
CA GLN A 15 4.86 143.30 -94.37
C GLN A 15 4.34 142.16 -93.49
N ALA A 16 3.06 142.15 -93.15
CA ALA A 16 2.49 140.98 -92.51
C ALA A 16 2.59 139.85 -93.55
N VAL A 17 3.69 139.11 -93.49
CA VAL A 17 3.93 137.94 -94.32
C VAL A 17 3.39 136.79 -93.50
N ILE A 18 2.31 136.18 -93.99
CA ILE A 18 1.67 135.06 -93.32
C ILE A 18 1.68 133.89 -94.32
N ASP A 19 2.30 132.76 -93.93
CA ASP A 19 2.67 131.65 -94.82
C ASP A 19 3.44 132.06 -96.10
N GLY A 20 4.36 133.02 -95.98
CA GLY A 20 5.26 133.37 -97.08
C GLY A 20 4.63 134.18 -98.22
N VAL A 21 3.41 134.72 -98.04
CA VAL A 21 2.72 135.61 -99.00
C VAL A 21 2.49 137.00 -98.37
N ASP A 22 2.69 138.06 -99.16
CA ASP A 22 2.51 139.45 -98.74
C ASP A 22 1.03 139.83 -98.65
N THR A 23 0.57 140.21 -97.45
CA THR A 23 -0.84 140.55 -97.16
C THR A 23 -1.36 141.79 -97.90
N ALA A 24 -0.49 142.55 -98.58
CA ALA A 24 -0.88 143.70 -99.41
C ALA A 24 -1.48 143.32 -100.78
N GLU A 25 -1.24 142.09 -101.28
CA GLU A 25 -1.73 141.59 -102.57
C GLU A 25 -2.95 140.65 -102.45
N MET A 26 -3.39 140.36 -101.21
CA MET A 26 -4.49 139.44 -100.93
C MET A 26 -5.84 140.18 -100.91
N SER A 27 -6.86 139.61 -101.57
CA SER A 27 -8.22 140.15 -101.51
C SER A 27 -8.79 140.02 -100.09
N ARG A 28 -9.78 140.86 -99.71
CA ARG A 28 -10.44 140.80 -98.39
C ARG A 28 -10.89 139.39 -98.01
N GLU A 29 -11.42 138.63 -98.97
CA GLU A 29 -11.86 137.24 -98.77
C GLU A 29 -10.69 136.30 -98.44
N GLN A 30 -9.50 136.54 -99.02
CA GLN A 30 -8.31 135.73 -98.76
C GLN A 30 -7.70 136.01 -97.38
N LEU A 31 -7.72 137.28 -96.92
CA LEU A 31 -7.30 137.64 -95.56
C LEU A 31 -8.27 137.11 -94.49
N GLU A 32 -9.58 137.14 -94.76
CA GLU A 32 -10.58 136.53 -93.87
C GLU A 32 -10.40 135.01 -93.79
N ALA A 33 -10.16 134.32 -94.93
CA ALA A 33 -9.85 132.90 -94.95
C ALA A 33 -8.56 132.55 -94.18
N PHE A 34 -7.54 133.41 -94.25
CA PHE A 34 -6.29 133.21 -93.53
C PHE A 34 -6.44 133.44 -92.02
N ALA A 35 -7.16 134.47 -91.61
CA ALA A 35 -7.49 134.69 -90.19
C ALA A 35 -8.28 133.52 -89.60
N VAL A 36 -9.18 132.91 -90.40
CA VAL A 36 -9.88 131.67 -90.02
C VAL A 36 -8.92 130.49 -89.89
N LYS A 37 -7.94 130.33 -90.80
CA LYS A 37 -6.91 129.28 -90.68
C LYS A 37 -6.06 129.43 -89.43
N LEU A 38 -5.51 130.62 -89.16
CA LEU A 38 -4.70 130.90 -87.97
C LEU A 38 -5.49 130.69 -86.68
N ARG A 39 -6.78 131.07 -86.68
CA ARG A 39 -7.67 130.81 -85.56
C ARG A 39 -7.92 129.32 -85.37
N ASN A 40 -8.12 128.56 -86.45
CA ASN A 40 -8.29 127.11 -86.41
C ASN A 40 -7.01 126.41 -85.93
N GLU A 41 -5.83 126.89 -86.33
CA GLU A 41 -4.54 126.38 -85.84
C GLU A 41 -4.34 126.69 -84.36
N LEU A 42 -4.71 127.88 -83.91
CA LEU A 42 -4.64 128.25 -82.50
C LEU A 42 -5.66 127.48 -81.64
N GLU A 43 -6.86 127.22 -82.16
CA GLU A 43 -7.85 126.32 -81.55
C GLU A 43 -7.30 124.89 -81.47
N ARG A 44 -6.69 124.38 -82.54
CA ARG A 44 -6.06 123.07 -82.58
C ARG A 44 -4.90 122.95 -81.59
N GLU A 45 -3.99 123.92 -81.52
CA GLU A 45 -2.89 123.89 -80.54
C GLU A 45 -3.42 123.97 -79.09
N ARG A 46 -4.54 124.66 -78.86
CA ARG A 46 -5.21 124.67 -77.55
C ARG A 46 -5.80 123.32 -77.22
N GLU A 47 -6.46 122.67 -78.17
CA GLU A 47 -6.99 121.32 -78.03
C GLU A 47 -5.87 120.29 -77.79
N GLU A 48 -4.77 120.37 -78.53
CA GLU A 48 -3.60 119.51 -78.35
C GLU A 48 -2.96 119.73 -76.97
N ARG A 49 -2.78 120.97 -76.53
CA ARG A 49 -2.28 121.28 -75.17
C ARG A 49 -3.20 120.73 -74.09
N ASN A 50 -4.51 120.90 -74.24
CA ASN A 50 -5.50 120.37 -73.30
C ASN A 50 -5.45 118.84 -73.27
N PHE A 51 -5.41 118.19 -74.43
CA PHE A 51 -5.26 116.75 -74.56
C PHE A 51 -3.99 116.24 -73.85
N PHE A 52 -2.82 116.83 -74.13
CA PHE A 52 -1.57 116.45 -73.48
C PHE A 52 -1.57 116.72 -71.96
N GLN A 53 -2.28 117.76 -71.51
CA GLN A 53 -2.42 118.04 -70.08
C GLN A 53 -3.28 116.98 -69.38
N ILE A 54 -4.41 116.60 -69.97
CA ILE A 54 -5.26 115.52 -69.48
C ILE A 54 -4.51 114.20 -69.46
N GLU A 55 -3.78 113.86 -70.54
CA GLU A 55 -2.99 112.63 -70.61
C GLU A 55 -1.86 112.61 -69.58
N ARG A 56 -1.16 113.73 -69.36
CA ARG A 56 -0.16 113.85 -68.30
C ARG A 56 -0.78 113.63 -66.92
N ASP A 57 -1.93 114.22 -66.64
CA ASP A 57 -2.59 114.09 -65.34
C ASP A 57 -3.14 112.67 -65.13
N LYS A 58 -3.66 112.00 -66.18
CA LYS A 58 -4.00 110.57 -66.17
C LYS A 58 -2.78 109.68 -65.93
N LEU A 59 -1.67 109.94 -66.61
CA LEU A 59 -0.43 109.17 -66.39
C LEU A 59 0.08 109.36 -64.97
N ARG A 60 -0.06 110.57 -64.40
CA ARG A 60 0.30 110.83 -63.00
C ARG A 60 -0.60 110.07 -62.03
N THR A 61 -1.92 110.05 -62.22
CA THR A 61 -2.82 109.29 -61.36
C THR A 61 -2.58 107.79 -61.46
N PHE A 62 -2.37 107.25 -62.68
CA PHE A 62 -1.97 105.86 -62.85
C PHE A 62 -0.65 105.56 -62.14
N TRP A 63 0.36 106.43 -62.28
CA TRP A 63 1.63 106.26 -61.58
C TRP A 63 1.46 106.28 -60.06
N GLU A 64 0.68 107.21 -59.50
CA GLU A 64 0.40 107.28 -58.07
C GLU A 64 -0.37 106.04 -57.57
N ILE A 65 -1.37 105.56 -58.32
CA ILE A 65 -2.13 104.34 -58.00
C ILE A 65 -1.23 103.11 -58.05
N THR A 66 -0.47 102.91 -59.13
CA THR A 66 0.42 101.76 -59.30
C THR A 66 1.53 101.78 -58.26
N ARG A 67 2.07 102.95 -57.93
CA ARG A 67 3.04 103.11 -56.84
C ARG A 67 2.43 102.72 -55.49
N LYS A 68 1.21 103.19 -55.18
CA LYS A 68 0.52 102.82 -53.94
C LYS A 68 0.22 101.32 -53.89
N GLN A 69 -0.27 100.73 -54.98
CA GLN A 69 -0.51 99.29 -55.08
C GLN A 69 0.78 98.48 -54.88
N TYR A 70 1.91 98.97 -55.40
CA TYR A 70 3.22 98.36 -55.18
C TYR A 70 3.65 98.45 -53.70
N GLU A 71 3.52 99.63 -53.08
CA GLU A 71 3.82 99.84 -51.65
C GLU A 71 2.93 98.96 -50.75
N ASP A 72 1.63 98.86 -51.07
CA ASP A 72 0.67 98.00 -50.38
C ASP A 72 1.05 96.51 -50.54
N ALA A 73 1.33 96.05 -51.76
CA ALA A 73 1.77 94.67 -52.01
C ALA A 73 3.07 94.34 -51.26
N GLN A 74 4.03 95.27 -51.23
CA GLN A 74 5.28 95.11 -50.47
C GLN A 74 5.04 95.07 -48.96
N SER A 75 4.02 95.78 -48.45
CA SER A 75 3.63 95.70 -47.04
C SER A 75 3.00 94.34 -46.70
N VAL A 76 2.16 93.81 -47.60
CA VAL A 76 1.53 92.48 -47.44
C VAL A 76 2.58 91.38 -47.47
N ILE A 77 3.55 91.45 -48.39
CA ILE A 77 4.68 90.49 -48.45
C ILE A 77 5.44 90.50 -47.13
N ARG A 78 5.84 91.68 -46.62
CA ARG A 78 6.55 91.78 -45.33
C ARG A 78 5.75 91.23 -44.15
N ASN A 79 4.43 91.46 -44.12
CA ASN A 79 3.58 90.90 -43.07
C ASN A 79 3.50 89.37 -43.19
N LYS A 80 3.40 88.82 -44.41
CA LYS A 80 3.39 87.38 -44.64
C LYS A 80 4.72 86.72 -44.33
N GLU A 81 5.84 87.36 -44.64
CA GLU A 81 7.18 86.91 -44.22
C GLU A 81 7.26 86.81 -42.70
N ARG A 82 6.79 87.84 -41.97
CA ARG A 82 6.74 87.80 -40.50
C ARG A 82 5.80 86.72 -39.96
N GLU A 83 4.64 86.50 -40.58
CA GLU A 83 3.74 85.40 -40.19
C GLU A 83 4.41 84.03 -40.37
N VAL A 84 5.18 83.85 -41.46
CA VAL A 84 5.96 82.63 -41.70
C VAL A 84 7.06 82.46 -40.66
N GLU A 85 7.79 83.52 -40.32
CA GLU A 85 8.81 83.49 -39.26
C GLU A 85 8.20 83.07 -37.90
N ILE A 86 7.10 83.69 -37.48
CA ILE A 86 6.41 83.35 -36.23
C ILE A 86 5.93 81.89 -36.24
N ALA A 87 5.37 81.42 -37.37
CA ALA A 87 4.92 80.03 -37.49
C ALA A 87 6.09 79.03 -37.42
N GLN A 88 7.25 79.37 -38.00
CA GLN A 88 8.47 78.57 -37.89
C GLN A 88 8.99 78.53 -36.44
N GLU A 89 9.03 79.68 -35.75
CA GLU A 89 9.43 79.73 -34.34
C GLU A 89 8.51 78.89 -33.45
N MET A 90 7.19 78.94 -33.68
CA MET A 90 6.22 78.09 -32.97
C MET A 90 6.46 76.60 -33.25
N ALA A 91 6.66 76.22 -34.52
CA ALA A 91 6.94 74.84 -34.90
C ALA A 91 8.27 74.33 -34.29
N ASP A 92 9.29 75.17 -34.18
CA ASP A 92 10.57 74.85 -33.54
C ASP A 92 10.40 74.65 -32.03
N LEU A 93 9.58 75.47 -31.37
CA LEU A 93 9.25 75.30 -29.96
C LEU A 93 8.48 74.00 -29.71
N ASP A 94 7.48 73.70 -30.53
CA ASP A 94 6.71 72.46 -30.44
C ASP A 94 7.60 71.23 -30.67
N THR A 95 8.49 71.29 -31.66
CA THR A 95 9.47 70.23 -31.92
C THR A 95 10.38 70.00 -30.71
N LYS A 96 10.86 71.06 -30.06
CA LYS A 96 11.66 70.97 -28.83
C LYS A 96 10.86 70.36 -27.68
N ASN A 97 9.61 70.78 -27.49
CA ASN A 97 8.73 70.25 -26.45
C ASN A 97 8.46 68.75 -26.64
N VAL A 98 8.10 68.32 -27.86
CA VAL A 98 7.89 66.91 -28.18
C VAL A 98 9.17 66.10 -28.00
N MET A 99 10.33 66.64 -28.40
CA MET A 99 11.61 65.97 -28.20
C MET A 99 11.95 65.79 -26.72
N GLN A 100 11.67 66.79 -25.88
CA GLN A 100 11.87 66.68 -24.43
C GLN A 100 10.92 65.65 -23.80
N GLN A 101 9.64 65.66 -24.18
CA GLN A 101 8.66 64.66 -23.73
C GLN A 101 9.10 63.24 -24.11
N MET A 102 9.58 63.05 -25.34
CA MET A 102 10.10 61.75 -25.79
C MET A 102 11.31 61.30 -24.97
N LYS A 103 12.26 62.21 -24.68
CA LYS A 103 13.43 61.92 -23.83
C LYS A 103 13.01 61.53 -22.41
N HIS A 104 12.07 62.25 -21.80
CA HIS A 104 11.56 61.94 -20.47
C HIS A 104 10.88 60.57 -20.45
N LEU A 105 10.01 60.29 -21.43
CA LEU A 105 9.32 59.01 -21.53
C LEU A 105 10.30 57.84 -21.73
N GLN A 106 11.34 58.02 -22.55
CA GLN A 106 12.38 57.02 -22.73
C GLN A 106 13.16 56.74 -21.43
N TYR A 107 13.55 57.79 -20.71
CA TYR A 107 14.25 57.66 -19.44
C TYR A 107 13.37 56.98 -18.38
N GLU A 108 12.11 57.39 -18.28
CA GLU A 108 11.15 56.81 -17.34
C GLU A 108 10.90 55.32 -17.64
N ASN A 109 10.71 54.96 -18.92
CA ASN A 109 10.57 53.56 -19.33
C ASN A 109 11.84 52.76 -19.02
N GLN A 110 13.02 53.32 -19.25
CA GLN A 110 14.28 52.66 -18.95
C GLN A 110 14.47 52.46 -17.43
N SER A 111 14.10 53.45 -16.61
CA SER A 111 14.13 53.34 -15.14
C SER A 111 13.18 52.26 -14.66
N LYS A 112 11.92 52.29 -15.10
CA LYS A 112 10.90 51.28 -14.76
C LYS A 112 11.32 49.87 -15.16
N LEU A 113 11.91 49.71 -16.36
CA LEU A 113 12.46 48.42 -16.80
C LEU A 113 13.62 47.96 -15.90
N GLY A 114 14.48 48.89 -15.45
CA GLY A 114 15.56 48.61 -14.51
C GLY A 114 15.03 48.15 -13.14
N GLU A 115 14.07 48.88 -12.59
CA GLU A 115 13.40 48.57 -11.32
C GLU A 115 12.70 47.21 -11.38
N MET A 116 11.89 46.97 -12.41
CA MET A 116 11.19 45.69 -12.59
C MET A 116 12.17 44.52 -12.73
N ARG A 117 13.29 44.69 -13.45
CA ARG A 117 14.33 43.64 -13.53
C ARG A 117 14.98 43.38 -12.17
N ALA A 118 15.25 44.42 -11.39
CA ALA A 118 15.82 44.27 -10.05
C ALA A 118 14.84 43.55 -9.12
N GLU A 119 13.55 43.92 -9.14
CA GLU A 119 12.49 43.26 -8.36
C GLU A 119 12.31 41.79 -8.77
N MET A 120 12.29 41.48 -10.06
CA MET A 120 12.20 40.08 -10.51
C MET A 120 13.42 39.27 -10.07
N MET A 121 14.62 39.87 -10.09
CA MET A 121 15.84 39.19 -9.64
C MET A 121 15.83 38.93 -8.13
N THR A 122 15.32 39.86 -7.31
CA THR A 122 15.19 39.65 -5.86
C THR A 122 14.13 38.61 -5.54
N GLN A 123 12.97 38.66 -6.21
CA GLN A 123 11.93 37.64 -6.06
C GLN A 123 12.44 36.24 -6.44
N LEU A 124 13.19 36.12 -7.54
CA LEU A 124 13.77 34.85 -7.95
C LEU A 124 14.76 34.31 -6.91
N LYS A 125 15.60 35.16 -6.34
CA LYS A 125 16.54 34.76 -5.28
C LYS A 125 15.82 34.31 -4.02
N LEU A 126 14.80 35.05 -3.58
CA LEU A 126 14.01 34.68 -2.41
C LEU A 126 13.33 33.31 -2.63
N ALA A 127 12.73 33.08 -3.79
CA ALA A 127 12.14 31.79 -4.12
C ALA A 127 13.18 30.65 -4.12
N GLN A 128 14.39 30.90 -4.65
CA GLN A 128 15.48 29.93 -4.61
C GLN A 128 15.95 29.62 -3.18
N GLU A 129 16.09 30.64 -2.33
CA GLU A 129 16.47 30.48 -0.93
C GLU A 129 15.40 29.72 -0.12
N ASP A 130 14.11 30.03 -0.35
CA ASP A 130 12.98 29.33 0.26
C ASP A 130 12.96 27.85 -0.15
N HIS A 131 13.11 27.55 -1.44
CA HIS A 131 13.21 26.17 -1.92
C HIS A 131 14.41 25.43 -1.30
N ALA A 132 15.58 26.08 -1.22
CA ALA A 132 16.76 25.49 -0.58
C ALA A 132 16.58 25.30 0.94
N SER A 133 15.73 26.10 1.59
CA SER A 133 15.35 25.89 3.00
C SER A 133 14.44 24.67 3.14
N GLN A 134 13.39 24.58 2.32
CA GLN A 134 12.47 23.45 2.31
C GLN A 134 13.18 22.12 2.02
N GLU A 135 14.12 22.10 1.07
CA GLU A 135 14.92 20.91 0.80
C GLU A 135 15.74 20.47 2.02
N ARG A 136 16.36 21.42 2.74
CA ARG A 136 17.11 21.12 3.97
C ARG A 136 16.22 20.56 5.07
N GLU A 137 15.02 21.11 5.24
CA GLU A 137 14.02 20.61 6.18
C GLU A 137 13.61 19.18 5.83
N LEU A 138 13.28 18.91 4.56
CA LEU A 138 12.94 17.56 4.10
C LEU A 138 14.09 16.56 4.31
N PHE A 139 15.35 16.98 4.11
CA PHE A 139 16.50 16.12 4.41
C PHE A 139 16.64 15.82 5.91
N ASN A 140 16.35 16.79 6.77
CA ASN A 140 16.33 16.58 8.22
C ASN A 140 15.21 15.62 8.62
N ASP A 141 13.99 15.82 8.10
CA ASP A 141 12.84 14.94 8.34
C ASP A 141 13.14 13.50 7.90
N ILE A 142 13.75 13.31 6.72
CA ILE A 142 14.17 11.99 6.24
C ILE A 142 15.18 11.35 7.21
N ARG A 143 16.12 12.12 7.75
CA ARG A 143 17.12 11.62 8.70
C ARG A 143 16.46 11.23 10.03
N GLU A 144 15.55 12.05 10.53
CA GLU A 144 14.81 11.80 11.77
C GLU A 144 13.89 10.58 11.64
N LEU A 145 13.12 10.48 10.55
CA LEU A 145 12.28 9.32 10.27
C LEU A 145 13.10 8.03 10.18
N LYS A 146 14.27 8.06 9.51
CA LYS A 146 15.17 6.90 9.48
C LYS A 146 15.67 6.50 10.86
N LYS A 147 15.97 7.47 11.73
CA LYS A 147 16.37 7.21 13.11
C LYS A 147 15.22 6.57 13.89
N LEU A 148 14.01 7.11 13.77
CA LEU A 148 12.82 6.61 14.44
C LEU A 148 12.45 5.20 13.98
N CYS A 149 12.58 4.88 12.68
CA CYS A 149 12.41 3.52 12.18
C CYS A 149 13.42 2.55 12.83
N ARG A 150 14.71 2.91 12.91
CA ARG A 150 15.72 2.06 13.57
C ARG A 150 15.42 1.84 15.05
N GLU A 151 15.06 2.90 15.78
CA GLU A 151 14.70 2.81 17.20
C GLU A 151 13.46 1.90 17.40
N LYS A 152 12.49 1.95 16.48
CA LYS A 152 11.32 1.05 16.49
C LYS A 152 11.69 -0.39 16.17
N ASP A 153 12.57 -0.62 15.21
CA ASP A 153 13.04 -1.97 14.86
C ASP A 153 13.80 -2.60 16.02
N GLU A 154 14.72 -1.86 16.66
CA GLU A 154 15.45 -2.30 17.85
C GLU A 154 14.51 -2.62 19.02
N TYR A 155 13.50 -1.77 19.25
CA TYR A 155 12.50 -2.01 20.28
C TYR A 155 11.67 -3.28 20.00
N ASN A 156 11.25 -3.49 18.74
CA ASN A 156 10.51 -4.68 18.34
C ASN A 156 11.36 -5.95 18.50
N GLU A 157 12.65 -5.90 18.15
CA GLU A 157 13.58 -7.02 18.37
C GLU A 157 13.72 -7.36 19.85
N LEU A 158 13.85 -6.36 20.72
CA LEU A 158 13.89 -6.56 22.18
C LEU A 158 12.59 -7.20 22.70
N GLN A 159 11.42 -6.77 22.21
CA GLN A 159 10.15 -7.39 22.57
C GLN A 159 10.07 -8.86 22.13
N ILE A 160 10.51 -9.17 20.91
CA ILE A 160 10.55 -10.55 20.40
C ILE A 160 11.49 -11.41 21.26
N GLN A 161 12.67 -10.89 21.62
CA GLN A 161 13.61 -11.58 22.51
C GLN A 161 12.99 -11.85 23.89
N GLN A 162 12.31 -10.86 24.47
CA GLN A 162 11.64 -11.00 25.77
C GLN A 162 10.53 -12.06 25.72
N ILE A 163 9.71 -12.08 24.65
CA ILE A 163 8.67 -13.10 24.47
C ILE A 163 9.30 -14.49 24.33
N LYS A 164 10.38 -14.63 23.55
CA LYS A 164 11.11 -15.90 23.39
C LYS A 164 11.69 -16.40 24.71
N MET A 165 12.28 -15.52 25.52
CA MET A 165 12.78 -15.87 26.85
C MET A 165 11.65 -16.36 27.77
N LYS A 166 10.56 -15.61 27.88
CA LYS A 166 9.39 -16.01 28.68
C LYS A 166 8.81 -17.35 28.22
N HIS A 167 8.76 -17.58 26.92
CA HIS A 167 8.29 -18.85 26.37
C HIS A 167 9.24 -20.00 26.72
N SER A 168 10.56 -19.78 26.63
CA SER A 168 11.57 -20.77 27.04
C SER A 168 11.48 -21.11 28.53
N GLU A 169 11.26 -20.11 29.39
CA GLU A 169 11.04 -20.29 30.82
C GLU A 169 9.79 -21.12 31.10
N MET A 170 8.66 -20.78 30.47
CA MET A 170 7.41 -21.53 30.57
C MET A 170 7.56 -22.98 30.12
N LEU A 171 8.24 -23.22 28.99
CA LEU A 171 8.54 -24.57 28.51
C LEU A 171 9.44 -25.35 29.48
N SER A 172 10.41 -24.70 30.10
CA SER A 172 11.28 -25.33 31.10
C SER A 172 10.49 -25.73 32.34
N MET A 173 9.63 -24.84 32.86
CA MET A 173 8.77 -25.12 34.00
C MET A 173 7.83 -26.29 33.71
N GLU A 174 7.23 -26.34 32.52
CA GLU A 174 6.31 -27.42 32.16
C GLU A 174 7.04 -28.77 31.97
N ARG A 175 8.25 -28.76 31.39
CA ARG A 175 9.11 -29.96 31.33
C ARG A 175 9.47 -30.46 32.71
N GLU A 176 9.80 -29.56 33.64
CA GLU A 176 10.15 -29.92 35.02
C GLU A 176 8.95 -30.55 35.74
N LYS A 177 7.73 -30.00 35.58
CA LYS A 177 6.51 -30.60 36.11
C LYS A 177 6.30 -32.01 35.59
N PHE A 178 6.33 -32.23 34.27
CA PHE A 178 6.15 -33.56 33.69
C PHE A 178 7.25 -34.54 34.13
N GLN A 179 8.49 -34.07 34.28
CA GLN A 179 9.57 -34.89 34.80
C GLN A 179 9.30 -35.32 36.25
N ASN A 180 8.80 -34.41 37.09
CA ASN A 180 8.45 -34.70 38.47
C ASN A 180 7.26 -35.66 38.56
N GLU A 181 6.19 -35.42 37.80
CA GLU A 181 5.03 -36.32 37.74
C GLU A 181 5.42 -37.73 37.28
N THR A 182 6.31 -37.83 36.27
CA THR A 182 6.82 -39.12 35.79
C THR A 182 7.63 -39.84 36.87
N LYS A 183 8.49 -39.12 37.61
CA LYS A 183 9.25 -39.67 38.72
C LYS A 183 8.33 -40.14 39.85
N GLU A 184 7.34 -39.34 40.23
CA GLU A 184 6.37 -39.70 41.27
C GLU A 184 5.58 -40.94 40.90
N MET A 185 5.10 -41.03 39.65
CA MET A 185 4.41 -42.21 39.13
C MET A 185 5.30 -43.45 39.11
N SER A 186 6.55 -43.32 38.67
CA SER A 186 7.53 -44.43 38.71
C SER A 186 7.73 -44.91 40.15
N ASN A 187 7.97 -44.00 41.09
CA ASN A 187 8.19 -44.31 42.50
C ASN A 187 6.94 -44.93 43.15
N LEU A 188 5.74 -44.56 42.72
CA LEU A 188 4.50 -45.16 43.19
C LEU A 188 4.36 -46.61 42.71
N HIS A 189 4.64 -46.87 41.43
CA HIS A 189 4.56 -48.21 40.87
C HIS A 189 5.65 -49.15 41.42
N GLU A 190 6.85 -48.63 41.64
CA GLU A 190 7.95 -49.37 42.26
C GLU A 190 7.61 -49.76 43.71
N ARG A 191 7.08 -48.82 44.51
CA ARG A 191 6.58 -49.12 45.86
C ARG A 191 5.49 -50.19 45.87
N ARG A 192 4.48 -50.08 44.99
CA ARG A 192 3.40 -51.09 44.88
C ARG A 192 3.93 -52.46 44.49
N LEU A 193 4.93 -52.52 43.60
CA LEU A 193 5.55 -53.79 43.22
C LEU A 193 6.28 -54.41 44.41
N GLN A 194 7.01 -53.60 45.18
CA GLN A 194 7.71 -54.07 46.37
C GLN A 194 6.74 -54.58 47.44
N GLU A 195 5.67 -53.84 47.74
CA GLU A 195 4.61 -54.29 48.66
C GLU A 195 4.00 -55.62 48.23
N TYR A 196 3.75 -55.80 46.93
CA TYR A 196 3.22 -57.06 46.38
C TYR A 196 4.21 -58.21 46.52
N MET A 197 5.50 -57.97 46.27
CA MET A 197 6.55 -58.97 46.46
C MET A 197 6.65 -59.40 47.92
N GLU A 198 6.71 -58.44 48.85
CA GLU A 198 6.76 -58.71 50.29
C GLU A 198 5.52 -59.49 50.77
N SER A 199 4.32 -59.10 50.32
CA SER A 199 3.09 -59.83 50.64
C SER A 199 3.11 -61.26 50.11
N SER A 200 3.56 -61.47 48.87
CA SER A 200 3.68 -62.79 48.26
C SER A 200 4.71 -63.67 48.99
N GLU A 201 5.83 -63.09 49.42
CA GLU A 201 6.86 -63.80 50.20
C GLU A 201 6.37 -64.20 51.59
N ILE A 202 5.57 -63.34 52.24
CA ILE A 202 4.92 -63.67 53.52
C ILE A 202 3.92 -64.81 53.33
N CYS A 203 3.06 -64.73 52.30
CA CYS A 203 2.10 -65.78 51.98
C CYS A 203 2.81 -67.12 51.73
N HIS A 204 3.87 -67.11 50.91
CA HIS A 204 4.64 -68.32 50.63
C HIS A 204 5.32 -68.89 51.89
N ARG A 205 5.93 -68.04 52.74
CA ARG A 205 6.50 -68.49 54.02
C ARG A 205 5.45 -69.09 54.94
N MET A 206 4.26 -68.50 55.01
CA MET A 206 3.15 -69.02 55.81
C MET A 206 2.67 -70.38 55.29
N GLU A 207 2.48 -70.53 53.98
CA GLU A 207 2.13 -71.82 53.35
C GLU A 207 3.18 -72.90 53.62
N MET A 208 4.47 -72.56 53.52
CA MET A 208 5.58 -73.46 53.84
C MET A 208 5.55 -73.89 55.31
N SER A 209 5.38 -72.95 56.24
CA SER A 209 5.25 -73.25 57.68
C SER A 209 4.04 -74.15 57.97
N GLU A 210 2.90 -73.91 57.33
CA GLU A 210 1.70 -74.74 57.51
C GLU A 210 1.93 -76.17 57.00
N VAL A 211 2.60 -76.33 55.86
CA VAL A 211 3.00 -77.64 55.33
C VAL A 211 3.97 -78.33 56.28
N GLU A 212 4.97 -77.63 56.80
CA GLU A 212 5.93 -78.15 57.77
C GLU A 212 5.23 -78.60 59.06
N GLU A 213 4.31 -77.81 59.62
CA GLU A 213 3.54 -78.19 60.80
C GLU A 213 2.67 -79.42 60.54
N ARG A 214 1.97 -79.48 59.40
CA ARG A 214 1.18 -80.65 58.99
C ARG A 214 2.06 -81.91 58.89
N LYS A 215 3.25 -81.80 58.31
CA LYS A 215 4.20 -82.92 58.19
C LYS A 215 4.78 -83.32 59.55
N ASN A 216 5.16 -82.37 60.39
CA ASN A 216 5.63 -82.62 61.75
C ASN A 216 4.56 -83.27 62.63
N HIS A 217 3.29 -82.89 62.45
CA HIS A 217 2.17 -83.56 63.11
C HIS A 217 2.00 -85.00 62.63
N GLN A 218 2.12 -85.26 61.33
CA GLN A 218 2.08 -86.61 60.77
C GLN A 218 3.24 -87.48 61.29
N ILE A 219 4.45 -86.91 61.38
CA ILE A 219 5.62 -87.58 61.97
C ILE A 219 5.35 -87.92 63.44
N ARG A 220 4.86 -86.98 64.24
CA ARG A 220 4.51 -87.22 65.65
C ARG A 220 3.49 -88.33 65.81
N LYS A 221 2.39 -88.28 65.04
CA LYS A 221 1.39 -89.36 65.03
C LYS A 221 1.98 -90.72 64.67
N LEU A 222 2.89 -90.75 63.70
CA LEU A 222 3.55 -91.98 63.28
C LEU A 222 4.46 -92.53 64.40
N ILE A 223 5.20 -91.67 65.09
CA ILE A 223 6.00 -92.02 66.28
C ILE A 223 5.08 -92.59 67.37
N ASP A 224 4.00 -91.89 67.73
CA ASP A 224 3.05 -92.36 68.76
C ASP A 224 2.43 -93.72 68.39
N CYS A 225 2.07 -93.91 67.12
CA CYS A 225 1.58 -95.20 66.63
C CYS A 225 2.65 -96.30 66.72
N HIS A 226 3.89 -95.99 66.36
CA HIS A 226 4.99 -96.94 66.50
C HIS A 226 5.32 -97.25 67.96
N GLU A 227 5.31 -96.27 68.86
CA GLU A 227 5.49 -96.49 70.30
C GLU A 227 4.38 -97.35 70.89
N LYS A 228 3.11 -97.11 70.50
CA LYS A 228 1.98 -97.96 70.88
C LYS A 228 2.14 -99.37 70.37
N ALA A 229 2.40 -99.55 69.07
CA ALA A 229 2.59 -100.88 68.48
C ALA A 229 3.78 -101.61 69.10
N PHE A 230 4.88 -100.90 69.40
CA PHE A 230 6.03 -101.46 70.11
C PHE A 230 5.69 -101.83 71.55
N GLY A 231 4.89 -101.01 72.25
CA GLY A 231 4.37 -101.30 73.58
C GLY A 231 3.44 -102.51 73.61
N GLU A 232 2.52 -102.60 72.65
CA GLU A 232 1.63 -103.75 72.45
C GLU A 232 2.44 -105.02 72.13
N MET A 233 3.43 -104.94 71.25
CA MET A 233 4.33 -106.04 70.93
C MET A 233 5.13 -106.47 72.17
N LYS A 234 5.66 -105.51 72.94
CA LYS A 234 6.34 -105.78 74.21
C LYS A 234 5.40 -106.43 75.22
N SER A 235 4.16 -105.96 75.35
CA SER A 235 3.14 -106.58 76.21
C SER A 235 2.84 -107.99 75.74
N TYR A 236 2.61 -108.21 74.44
CA TYR A 236 2.35 -109.53 73.86
C TYR A 236 3.49 -110.51 74.13
N TYR A 237 4.75 -110.10 73.93
CA TYR A 237 5.90 -110.95 74.28
C TYR A 237 6.06 -111.13 75.79
N ASN A 238 5.75 -110.11 76.60
CA ASN A 238 5.78 -110.23 78.05
C ASN A 238 4.68 -111.16 78.56
N ASP A 239 3.49 -111.12 77.97
CA ASP A 239 2.36 -112.00 78.25
C ASP A 239 2.66 -113.42 77.79
N ILE A 240 3.27 -113.60 76.61
CA ILE A 240 3.84 -114.90 76.20
C ILE A 240 4.91 -115.32 77.18
N THR A 241 5.75 -114.42 77.69
CA THR A 241 6.81 -114.78 78.64
C THR A 241 6.22 -115.18 79.99
N ILE A 242 5.19 -114.47 80.47
CA ILE A 242 4.46 -114.79 81.70
C ILE A 242 3.67 -116.09 81.53
N ASN A 243 2.99 -116.27 80.41
CA ASN A 243 2.23 -117.47 80.10
C ASN A 243 3.17 -118.65 79.84
N ASN A 244 4.33 -118.43 79.22
CA ASN A 244 5.40 -119.41 79.12
C ASN A 244 6.06 -119.66 80.48
N LEU A 245 6.16 -118.70 81.39
CA LEU A 245 6.64 -118.91 82.77
C LEU A 245 5.61 -119.67 83.61
N ALA A 246 4.32 -119.40 83.42
CA ALA A 246 3.21 -120.12 84.05
C ALA A 246 3.12 -121.54 83.49
N LEU A 247 3.25 -121.69 82.17
CA LEU A 247 3.36 -122.98 81.48
C LEU A 247 4.66 -123.68 81.87
N ILE A 248 5.80 -123.00 82.01
CA ILE A 248 7.04 -123.58 82.54
C ILE A 248 6.83 -123.95 84.00
N SER A 249 6.00 -123.25 84.77
CA SER A 249 5.72 -123.60 86.17
C SER A 249 4.78 -124.81 86.25
N SER A 250 3.75 -124.88 85.41
CA SER A 250 2.86 -126.06 85.31
C SER A 250 3.58 -127.25 84.67
N ILE A 251 4.46 -127.02 83.69
CA ILE A 251 5.37 -128.01 83.12
C ILE A 251 6.46 -128.33 84.13
N LYS A 252 6.87 -127.45 85.06
CA LYS A 252 7.77 -127.78 86.18
C LYS A 252 7.10 -128.68 87.19
N GLU A 253 5.83 -128.44 87.49
CA GLU A 253 4.98 -129.30 88.31
C GLU A 253 4.75 -130.66 87.62
N GLN A 254 4.46 -130.64 86.32
CA GLN A 254 4.42 -131.83 85.47
C GLN A 254 5.80 -132.42 85.17
N MET A 255 6.91 -131.68 85.34
CA MET A 255 8.31 -132.14 85.23
C MET A 255 8.82 -132.61 86.58
N GLU A 256 8.16 -132.37 87.70
CA GLU A 256 8.40 -133.14 88.93
C GLU A 256 7.76 -134.54 88.78
N GLU A 257 6.62 -134.62 88.08
CA GLU A 257 5.98 -135.88 87.65
C GLU A 257 6.74 -136.55 86.48
N MET A 258 7.21 -135.77 85.50
CA MET A 258 7.93 -136.23 84.29
C MET A 258 9.45 -136.20 84.42
N ARG A 259 10.09 -135.62 85.46
CA ARG A 259 11.53 -135.86 85.77
C ARG A 259 11.76 -137.33 86.09
N ARG A 260 10.72 -138.00 86.60
CA ARG A 260 10.69 -139.46 86.74
C ARG A 260 10.65 -140.20 85.39
N GLN A 261 10.32 -139.52 84.29
CA GLN A 261 10.04 -140.11 82.98
C GLN A 261 10.89 -139.56 81.81
N THR A 262 11.53 -138.40 81.93
CA THR A 262 12.36 -137.74 80.90
C THR A 262 13.78 -137.46 81.39
N GLU A 263 14.32 -138.35 82.21
CA GLU A 263 15.77 -138.63 82.25
C GLU A 263 16.19 -139.54 81.06
N ARG A 264 15.22 -139.98 80.25
CA ARG A 264 15.45 -140.95 79.16
C ARG A 264 15.57 -140.38 77.74
N ASN A 265 15.01 -139.23 77.40
CA ASN A 265 14.94 -138.82 76.00
C ASN A 265 15.44 -137.38 75.81
N GLU A 266 16.77 -137.24 75.74
CA GLU A 266 17.45 -136.49 74.66
C GLU A 266 16.91 -135.06 74.41
N LYS A 267 17.58 -133.97 74.81
CA LYS A 267 18.98 -133.64 74.55
C LYS A 267 19.46 -134.02 73.15
N GLN A 268 18.69 -133.68 72.11
CA GLN A 268 19.19 -133.43 70.75
C GLN A 268 18.28 -132.45 69.98
N MET A 269 18.91 -131.38 69.47
CA MET A 269 18.43 -130.46 68.42
C MET A 269 17.38 -129.40 68.84
N ALA A 270 17.77 -128.40 69.64
CA ALA A 270 18.25 -127.12 69.10
C ALA A 270 19.01 -127.19 67.76
N ASP A 271 18.36 -126.74 66.67
CA ASP A 271 18.88 -125.66 65.80
C ASP A 271 18.08 -125.57 64.49
N ALA A 272 17.64 -124.36 64.15
CA ALA A 272 17.82 -123.75 62.82
C ALA A 272 17.09 -122.40 62.75
N HIS A 273 17.79 -121.38 63.26
CA HIS A 273 17.48 -119.99 63.03
C HIS A 273 17.78 -119.61 61.57
N SER A 274 16.93 -118.76 61.00
CA SER A 274 17.29 -117.65 60.09
C SER A 274 18.04 -117.97 58.78
N ALA A 275 17.33 -117.91 57.66
CA ALA A 275 17.85 -117.33 56.41
C ALA A 275 16.73 -117.15 55.36
N GLN A 276 15.95 -116.06 55.43
CA GLN A 276 15.15 -115.63 54.27
C GLN A 276 14.73 -114.16 54.38
N SER A 277 15.66 -113.22 54.16
CA SER A 277 15.34 -111.83 53.79
C SER A 277 16.58 -111.14 53.27
N ARG A 278 17.00 -111.49 52.05
CA ARG A 278 18.07 -110.73 51.38
C ARG A 278 18.06 -110.77 49.84
N ASN A 279 16.89 -110.85 49.18
CA ASN A 279 16.86 -110.93 47.71
C ASN A 279 15.71 -110.15 47.01
N ILE A 280 15.38 -108.90 47.38
CA ILE A 280 14.43 -108.05 46.61
C ILE A 280 14.81 -106.53 46.56
N SER A 281 15.90 -106.07 47.19
CA SER A 281 16.13 -104.62 47.43
C SER A 281 16.76 -103.83 46.26
N GLU A 282 17.53 -104.48 45.38
CA GLU A 282 18.27 -103.79 44.29
C GLU A 282 17.46 -103.49 43.02
N PRO A 283 16.65 -104.40 42.44
CA PRO A 283 15.97 -104.13 41.16
C PRO A 283 14.82 -103.10 41.24
N VAL A 284 14.42 -102.68 42.44
CA VAL A 284 13.36 -101.67 42.68
C VAL A 284 13.92 -100.24 42.66
N LYS A 285 15.22 -100.04 42.87
CA LYS A 285 15.83 -98.70 42.91
C LYS A 285 16.12 -98.15 41.51
N ASP A 286 16.59 -98.99 40.59
CA ASP A 286 16.98 -98.55 39.25
C ASP A 286 15.76 -98.17 38.39
N ASN A 287 14.67 -98.95 38.45
CA ASN A 287 13.42 -98.62 37.76
C ASN A 287 12.77 -97.32 38.27
N ASN A 288 12.96 -96.96 39.54
CA ASN A 288 12.45 -95.70 40.09
C ASN A 288 13.26 -94.47 39.63
N ALA A 289 14.55 -94.64 39.36
CA ALA A 289 15.40 -93.56 38.85
C ALA A 289 15.01 -93.18 37.40
N GLU A 290 14.76 -94.18 36.56
CA GLU A 290 14.36 -93.97 35.15
C GLU A 290 12.97 -93.32 35.01
N VAL A 291 12.02 -93.72 35.85
CA VAL A 291 10.69 -93.09 35.90
C VAL A 291 10.77 -91.60 36.31
N ASN A 292 11.70 -91.23 37.19
CA ASN A 292 11.88 -89.84 37.61
C ASN A 292 12.54 -88.97 36.53
N GLU A 293 13.50 -89.50 35.78
CA GLU A 293 14.12 -88.84 34.62
C GLU A 293 13.08 -88.53 33.53
N LEU A 294 12.22 -89.51 33.19
CA LEU A 294 11.18 -89.33 32.18
C LEU A 294 10.10 -88.33 32.62
N ARG A 295 9.76 -88.28 33.92
CA ARG A 295 8.84 -87.28 34.48
C ARG A 295 9.39 -85.85 34.33
N LYS A 296 10.68 -85.63 34.60
CA LYS A 296 11.30 -84.30 34.43
C LYS A 296 11.30 -83.84 32.96
N LYS A 297 11.59 -84.74 32.01
CA LYS A 297 11.54 -84.42 30.58
C LYS A 297 10.14 -84.07 30.11
N LEU A 298 9.12 -84.79 30.60
CA LEU A 298 7.71 -84.49 30.31
C LEU A 298 7.31 -83.11 30.86
N GLU A 299 7.72 -82.77 32.07
CA GLU A 299 7.42 -81.47 32.70
C GLU A 299 8.06 -80.30 31.94
N ASN A 300 9.33 -80.44 31.54
CA ASN A 300 10.01 -79.43 30.72
C ASN A 300 9.30 -79.23 29.37
N TYR A 301 8.93 -80.32 28.68
CA TYR A 301 8.19 -80.24 27.42
C TYR A 301 6.82 -79.55 27.59
N GLN A 302 6.13 -79.78 28.71
CA GLN A 302 4.87 -79.10 29.02
C GLN A 302 5.06 -77.60 29.26
N ARG A 303 6.14 -77.19 29.95
CA ARG A 303 6.50 -75.78 30.15
C ARG A 303 6.82 -75.09 28.82
N ASP A 304 7.61 -75.72 27.96
CA ASP A 304 7.98 -75.17 26.65
C ASP A 304 6.75 -75.01 25.75
N LYS A 305 5.86 -76.01 25.74
CA LYS A 305 4.59 -75.94 25.00
C LYS A 305 3.69 -74.79 25.48
N PHE A 306 3.68 -74.50 26.78
CA PHE A 306 2.93 -73.38 27.33
C PHE A 306 3.56 -72.03 26.94
N ALA A 307 4.90 -71.92 27.03
CA ALA A 307 5.63 -70.73 26.63
C ALA A 307 5.44 -70.41 25.13
N MET A 308 5.46 -71.44 24.28
CA MET A 308 5.23 -71.30 22.85
C MET A 308 3.83 -70.78 22.53
N ARG A 309 2.79 -71.32 23.18
CA ARG A 309 1.41 -70.79 23.05
C ARG A 309 1.28 -69.34 23.49
N LYS A 310 2.02 -68.92 24.52
CA LYS A 310 2.04 -67.52 24.98
C LYS A 310 2.71 -66.61 23.94
N LEU A 311 3.81 -67.06 23.35
CA LEU A 311 4.49 -66.34 22.26
C LEU A 311 3.64 -66.25 21.00
N GLU A 312 2.97 -67.32 20.59
CA GLU A 312 2.02 -67.33 19.46
C GLU A 312 0.91 -66.28 19.65
N LYS A 313 0.28 -66.25 20.82
CA LYS A 313 -0.74 -65.22 21.13
C LYS A 313 -0.17 -63.80 21.08
N ARG A 314 1.04 -63.59 21.61
CA ARG A 314 1.69 -62.27 21.57
C ARG A 314 2.03 -61.85 20.14
N MET A 315 2.51 -62.79 19.32
CA MET A 315 2.81 -62.55 17.91
C MET A 315 1.54 -62.17 17.14
N GLU A 316 0.41 -62.81 17.42
CA GLU A 316 -0.85 -62.46 16.77
C GLU A 316 -1.35 -61.06 17.16
N ILE A 317 -1.22 -60.67 18.43
CA ILE A 317 -1.54 -59.31 18.88
C ILE A 317 -0.63 -58.28 18.19
N LEU A 318 0.68 -58.52 18.15
CA LEU A 318 1.64 -57.64 17.50
C LEU A 318 1.37 -57.52 15.99
N ARG A 319 0.99 -58.61 15.33
CA ARG A 319 0.61 -58.59 13.91
C ARG A 319 -0.61 -57.71 13.67
N LYS A 320 -1.66 -57.84 14.51
CA LYS A 320 -2.85 -56.97 14.43
C LYS A 320 -2.51 -55.50 14.66
N GLN A 321 -1.63 -55.20 15.62
CA GLN A 321 -1.16 -53.84 15.86
C GLN A 321 -0.37 -53.28 14.66
N TYR A 322 0.50 -54.09 14.07
CA TYR A 322 1.24 -53.70 12.86
C TYR A 322 0.30 -53.41 11.68
N ASP A 323 -0.68 -54.28 11.43
CA ASP A 323 -1.64 -54.10 10.34
C ASP A 323 -2.50 -52.85 10.55
N ASN A 324 -2.93 -52.57 11.79
CA ASN A 324 -3.66 -51.33 12.12
C ASN A 324 -2.81 -50.08 11.88
N ILE A 325 -1.57 -50.05 12.38
CA ILE A 325 -0.65 -48.90 12.18
C ILE A 325 -0.37 -48.69 10.70
N LYS A 326 -0.25 -49.77 9.93
CA LYS A 326 -0.04 -49.69 8.47
C LYS A 326 -1.21 -49.02 7.78
N ILE A 327 -2.45 -49.39 8.11
CA ILE A 327 -3.66 -48.75 7.54
C ILE A 327 -3.74 -47.27 7.95
N GLU A 328 -3.42 -46.95 9.20
CA GLU A 328 -3.38 -45.56 9.66
C GLU A 328 -2.33 -44.73 8.92
N LEU A 329 -1.14 -45.31 8.68
CA LEU A 329 -0.07 -44.67 7.91
C LEU A 329 -0.53 -44.40 6.47
N ASP A 330 -1.10 -45.40 5.80
CA ASP A 330 -1.60 -45.26 4.43
C ASP A 330 -2.70 -44.18 4.33
N ALA A 331 -3.60 -44.13 5.32
CA ALA A 331 -4.62 -43.08 5.40
C ALA A 331 -4.03 -41.68 5.63
N LYS A 332 -2.97 -41.56 6.44
CA LYS A 332 -2.26 -40.30 6.66
C LYS A 332 -1.49 -39.84 5.42
N ILE A 333 -0.85 -40.75 4.69
CA ILE A 333 -0.18 -40.46 3.41
C ILE A 333 -1.20 -39.91 2.41
N LEU A 334 -2.33 -40.60 2.20
CA LEU A 334 -3.39 -40.14 1.32
C LEU A 334 -3.96 -38.77 1.71
N HIS A 335 -4.03 -38.48 3.01
CA HIS A 335 -4.48 -37.17 3.48
C HIS A 335 -3.44 -36.08 3.21
N CYS A 336 -2.15 -36.37 3.41
CA CYS A 336 -1.06 -35.47 3.06
C CYS A 336 -1.05 -35.15 1.56
N ASP A 337 -1.20 -36.16 0.70
CA ASP A 337 -1.22 -35.98 -0.75
C ASP A 337 -2.36 -35.04 -1.17
N LYS A 338 -3.58 -35.25 -0.65
CA LYS A 338 -4.71 -34.35 -0.90
C LYS A 338 -4.46 -32.92 -0.43
N LEU A 339 -3.88 -32.73 0.75
CA LEU A 339 -3.54 -31.40 1.24
C LEU A 339 -2.46 -30.72 0.38
N THR A 340 -1.52 -31.49 -0.18
CA THR A 340 -0.54 -30.95 -1.12
C THR A 340 -1.19 -30.52 -2.44
N GLU A 341 -2.11 -31.31 -2.98
CA GLU A 341 -2.89 -30.96 -4.17
C GLU A 341 -3.71 -29.69 -3.96
N GLU A 342 -4.45 -29.60 -2.85
CA GLU A 342 -5.26 -28.42 -2.51
C GLU A 342 -4.39 -27.16 -2.35
N ARG A 343 -3.22 -27.29 -1.71
CA ARG A 343 -2.26 -26.18 -1.56
C ARG A 343 -1.70 -25.74 -2.90
N ASP A 344 -1.32 -26.68 -3.77
CA ASP A 344 -0.77 -26.36 -5.09
C ASP A 344 -1.85 -25.74 -6.00
N GLU A 345 -3.09 -26.23 -5.95
CA GLU A 345 -4.22 -25.60 -6.64
C GLU A 345 -4.48 -24.17 -6.16
N LEU A 346 -4.44 -23.94 -4.84
CA LEU A 346 -4.68 -22.63 -4.26
C LEU A 346 -3.56 -21.65 -4.67
N ASN A 347 -2.31 -22.10 -4.65
CA ASN A 347 -1.17 -21.30 -5.13
C ASN A 347 -1.33 -20.94 -6.61
N GLN A 348 -1.70 -21.90 -7.47
CA GLN A 348 -1.94 -21.61 -8.90
C GLN A 348 -3.10 -20.62 -9.11
N LYS A 349 -4.19 -20.74 -8.33
CA LYS A 349 -5.32 -19.80 -8.40
C LYS A 349 -4.91 -18.40 -7.94
N PHE A 350 -4.08 -18.32 -6.89
CA PHE A 350 -3.55 -17.06 -6.36
C PHE A 350 -2.63 -16.37 -7.36
N GLU A 351 -1.67 -17.09 -7.95
CA GLU A 351 -0.78 -16.56 -8.99
C GLU A 351 -1.56 -16.03 -10.20
N LYS A 352 -2.56 -16.79 -10.67
CA LYS A 352 -3.46 -16.35 -11.76
C LYS A 352 -4.20 -15.07 -11.39
N ALA A 353 -4.75 -14.99 -10.18
CA ALA A 353 -5.46 -13.80 -9.71
C ALA A 353 -4.56 -12.57 -9.62
N ILE A 354 -3.33 -12.72 -9.13
CA ILE A 354 -2.33 -11.63 -9.10
C ILE A 354 -2.04 -11.14 -10.51
N LEU A 355 -1.72 -12.05 -11.43
CA LEU A 355 -1.40 -11.67 -12.81
C LEU A 355 -2.58 -10.97 -13.49
N ASP A 356 -3.80 -11.41 -13.25
CA ASP A 356 -5.00 -10.78 -13.82
C ASP A 356 -5.25 -9.38 -13.24
N VAL A 357 -5.05 -9.18 -11.93
CA VAL A 357 -5.14 -7.86 -11.29
C VAL A 357 -4.05 -6.93 -11.83
N GLN A 358 -2.81 -7.43 -11.95
CA GLN A 358 -1.70 -6.67 -12.48
C GLN A 358 -1.96 -6.25 -13.93
N LYS A 359 -2.42 -7.16 -14.80
CA LYS A 359 -2.80 -6.87 -16.19
C LYS A 359 -3.92 -5.84 -16.29
N LYS A 360 -4.96 -5.96 -15.46
CA LYS A 360 -6.08 -4.99 -15.45
C LYS A 360 -5.61 -3.61 -14.99
N SER A 361 -4.78 -3.56 -13.95
CA SER A 361 -4.21 -2.31 -13.44
C SER A 361 -3.31 -1.65 -14.49
N SER A 362 -2.39 -2.41 -15.11
CA SER A 362 -1.49 -1.90 -16.13
C SER A 362 -2.23 -1.39 -17.37
N LEU A 363 -3.26 -2.12 -17.83
CA LEU A 363 -4.11 -1.66 -18.93
C LEU A 363 -4.86 -0.37 -18.58
N LYS A 364 -5.39 -0.27 -17.34
CA LYS A 364 -6.07 0.95 -16.88
C LYS A 364 -5.11 2.14 -16.82
N SER A 365 -3.91 1.96 -16.28
CA SER A 365 -2.87 3.00 -16.23
C SER A 365 -2.48 3.45 -17.63
N ALA A 366 -2.20 2.52 -18.55
CA ALA A 366 -1.86 2.84 -19.93
C ALA A 366 -2.98 3.61 -20.66
N LEU A 367 -4.25 3.26 -20.42
CA LEU A 367 -5.39 4.00 -20.97
C LEU A 367 -5.51 5.41 -20.39
N LEU A 368 -5.27 5.57 -19.08
CA LEU A 368 -5.28 6.88 -18.42
C LEU A 368 -4.14 7.76 -18.91
N GLU A 369 -2.92 7.24 -19.04
CA GLU A 369 -1.77 7.94 -19.61
C GLU A 369 -2.06 8.41 -21.04
N ARG A 370 -2.62 7.54 -21.88
CA ARG A 370 -3.00 7.92 -23.24
C ARG A 370 -4.08 9.00 -23.27
N LYS A 371 -5.04 8.96 -22.35
CA LYS A 371 -6.07 9.98 -22.22
C LYS A 371 -5.49 11.31 -21.74
N LEU A 372 -4.56 11.28 -20.77
CA LEU A 372 -3.85 12.48 -20.30
C LEU A 372 -3.05 13.11 -21.43
N SER A 373 -2.22 12.33 -22.13
CA SER A 373 -1.45 12.84 -23.27
C SER A 373 -2.32 13.42 -24.38
N PHE A 374 -3.50 12.85 -24.64
CA PHE A 374 -4.44 13.43 -25.59
C PHE A 374 -5.00 14.77 -25.08
N LEU A 375 -5.43 14.83 -23.82
CA LEU A 375 -5.96 16.06 -23.23
C LEU A 375 -4.89 17.17 -23.15
N GLU A 376 -3.65 16.83 -22.81
CA GLU A 376 -2.50 17.75 -22.80
C GLU A 376 -2.27 18.37 -24.18
N LYS A 377 -2.24 17.55 -25.23
CA LYS A 377 -2.12 18.05 -26.62
C LYS A 377 -3.30 18.94 -27.00
N GLU A 378 -4.50 18.59 -26.59
CA GLU A 378 -5.70 19.38 -26.89
C GLU A 378 -5.70 20.71 -26.12
N THR A 379 -5.17 20.74 -24.88
CA THR A 379 -4.99 21.98 -24.11
C THR A 379 -3.91 22.86 -24.73
N GLU A 380 -2.75 22.31 -25.11
CA GLU A 380 -1.68 23.06 -25.80
C GLU A 380 -2.19 23.69 -27.10
N GLN A 381 -2.96 22.95 -27.89
CA GLN A 381 -3.59 23.48 -29.11
C GLN A 381 -4.56 24.62 -28.82
N ARG A 382 -5.41 24.47 -27.79
CA ARG A 382 -6.36 25.52 -27.38
C ARG A 382 -5.63 26.76 -26.84
N GLU A 383 -4.58 26.59 -26.06
CA GLU A 383 -3.77 27.69 -25.54
C GLU A 383 -3.04 28.43 -26.66
N SER A 384 -2.52 27.71 -27.66
CA SER A 384 -1.93 28.32 -28.86
C SER A 384 -2.95 29.16 -29.63
N LEU A 385 -4.14 28.59 -29.91
CA LEU A 385 -5.23 29.29 -30.60
C LEU A 385 -5.73 30.50 -29.79
N LEU A 386 -5.88 30.37 -28.48
CA LEU A 386 -6.26 31.46 -27.59
C LEU A 386 -5.21 32.58 -27.62
N GLY A 387 -3.92 32.22 -27.59
CA GLY A 387 -2.81 33.17 -27.71
C GLY A 387 -2.81 33.93 -29.03
N GLU A 388 -3.15 33.29 -30.14
CA GLU A 388 -3.31 33.93 -31.45
C GLU A 388 -4.52 34.89 -31.48
N VAL A 389 -5.67 34.46 -30.99
CA VAL A 389 -6.90 35.27 -30.96
C VAL A 389 -6.74 36.50 -30.07
N LEU A 390 -6.10 36.36 -28.90
CA LEU A 390 -5.83 37.47 -27.99
C LEU A 390 -4.87 38.50 -28.62
N LYS A 391 -3.87 38.06 -29.38
CA LYS A 391 -2.97 38.96 -30.15
C LYS A 391 -3.73 39.75 -31.22
N ILE A 392 -4.66 39.11 -31.93
CA ILE A 392 -5.47 39.78 -32.99
C ILE A 392 -6.46 40.77 -32.39
N SER A 393 -7.05 40.43 -31.25
CA SER A 393 -8.18 41.19 -30.69
C SER A 393 -7.75 42.41 -29.88
N ASN A 394 -6.46 42.57 -29.54
CA ASN A 394 -5.93 43.67 -28.74
C ASN A 394 -6.64 43.85 -27.37
N ILE A 395 -7.20 42.76 -26.84
CA ILE A 395 -7.89 42.70 -25.55
C ILE A 395 -6.85 42.41 -24.47
N GLU A 396 -6.88 43.15 -23.36
CA GLU A 396 -5.99 42.92 -22.22
C GLU A 396 -6.26 41.52 -21.60
N PRO A 397 -5.33 40.54 -21.71
CA PRO A 397 -5.61 39.14 -21.40
C PRO A 397 -5.96 38.86 -19.93
N THR A 398 -5.36 39.64 -19.03
CA THR A 398 -5.37 39.42 -17.57
C THR A 398 -6.72 39.75 -16.93
N ALA A 399 -7.35 40.85 -17.34
CA ALA A 399 -8.63 41.29 -16.79
C ALA A 399 -9.82 40.39 -17.22
N MET A 400 -9.76 39.85 -18.44
CA MET A 400 -10.78 38.91 -18.95
C MET A 400 -10.61 37.51 -18.34
N SER A 401 -9.37 37.01 -18.25
CA SER A 401 -9.06 35.70 -17.64
C SER A 401 -9.53 35.64 -16.20
N THR A 402 -9.20 36.66 -15.39
CA THR A 402 -9.58 36.71 -13.96
C THR A 402 -11.10 36.76 -13.74
N ARG A 403 -11.86 37.43 -14.63
CA ARG A 403 -13.33 37.45 -14.55
C ARG A 403 -13.94 36.09 -14.92
N ILE A 404 -13.40 35.44 -15.95
CA ILE A 404 -13.84 34.11 -16.38
C ILE A 404 -13.48 33.05 -15.32
N GLU A 405 -12.27 33.09 -14.76
CA GLU A 405 -11.83 32.22 -13.68
C GLU A 405 -12.72 32.35 -12.44
N LYS A 406 -13.04 33.58 -12.02
CA LYS A 406 -13.97 33.81 -10.90
C LYS A 406 -15.35 33.22 -11.18
N LEU A 407 -15.89 33.41 -12.38
CA LEU A 407 -17.19 32.82 -12.76
C LEU A 407 -17.13 31.29 -12.82
N LEU A 408 -16.07 30.72 -13.36
CA LEU A 408 -15.87 29.27 -13.40
C LEU A 408 -15.73 28.69 -11.99
N SER A 409 -15.00 29.34 -11.10
CA SER A 409 -14.87 28.95 -9.70
C SER A 409 -16.23 28.94 -9.00
N GLN A 410 -17.01 30.01 -9.13
CA GLN A 410 -18.36 30.09 -8.55
C GLN A 410 -19.31 29.01 -9.10
N LYS A 411 -19.23 28.72 -10.40
CA LYS A 411 -20.04 27.66 -11.01
C LYS A 411 -19.59 26.27 -10.54
N ASN A 412 -18.28 26.02 -10.41
CA ASN A 412 -17.74 24.76 -9.94
C ASN A 412 -18.08 24.50 -8.46
N GLU A 413 -17.99 25.53 -7.62
CA GLU A 413 -18.44 25.48 -6.22
C GLU A 413 -19.93 25.11 -6.15
N LYS A 414 -20.77 25.79 -6.93
CA LYS A 414 -22.20 25.46 -7.00
C LYS A 414 -22.47 24.04 -7.52
N ILE A 415 -21.64 23.52 -8.44
CA ILE A 415 -21.74 22.13 -8.90
C ILE A 415 -21.36 21.16 -7.77
N GLN A 416 -20.33 21.45 -6.99
CA GLN A 416 -19.94 20.64 -5.83
C GLN A 416 -21.04 20.65 -4.76
N ASP A 417 -21.60 21.82 -4.44
CA ASP A 417 -22.71 21.96 -3.49
C ASP A 417 -23.91 21.14 -3.94
N LEU A 418 -24.32 21.27 -5.21
CA LEU A 418 -25.44 20.51 -5.74
C LEU A 418 -25.18 19.00 -5.74
N ARG A 419 -23.94 18.55 -6.02
CA ARG A 419 -23.56 17.13 -5.93
C ARG A 419 -23.62 16.63 -4.50
N TYR A 420 -23.14 17.43 -3.54
CA TYR A 420 -23.18 17.11 -2.13
C TYR A 420 -24.63 17.03 -1.63
N GLU A 421 -25.46 18.02 -1.98
CA GLU A 421 -26.89 18.04 -1.67
C GLU A 421 -27.62 16.82 -2.24
N LEU A 422 -27.33 16.47 -3.50
CA LEU A 422 -27.89 15.27 -4.12
C LEU A 422 -27.45 14.01 -3.37
N ALA A 423 -26.18 13.87 -3.01
CA ALA A 423 -25.68 12.73 -2.24
C ALA A 423 -26.32 12.65 -0.84
N ARG A 424 -26.50 13.80 -0.17
CA ARG A 424 -27.15 13.90 1.13
C ARG A 424 -28.61 13.45 1.07
N VAL A 425 -29.37 13.94 0.08
CA VAL A 425 -30.77 13.56 -0.11
C VAL A 425 -30.90 12.08 -0.50
N THR A 426 -30.01 11.59 -1.37
CA THR A 426 -29.94 10.16 -1.76
C THR A 426 -29.71 9.28 -0.53
N LYS A 427 -28.77 9.66 0.35
CA LYS A 427 -28.51 8.93 1.59
C LYS A 427 -29.70 8.98 2.55
N ALA A 428 -30.28 10.15 2.76
CA ALA A 428 -31.44 10.30 3.62
C ALA A 428 -32.64 9.47 3.12
N HIS A 429 -32.83 9.39 1.80
CA HIS A 429 -33.82 8.51 1.18
C HIS A 429 -33.53 7.02 1.47
N ASP A 430 -32.29 6.58 1.26
CA ASP A 430 -31.90 5.18 1.46
C ASP A 430 -32.00 4.76 2.94
N ASP A 431 -31.57 5.63 3.87
CA ASP A 431 -31.69 5.43 5.33
C ASP A 431 -33.17 5.34 5.75
N LEU A 432 -34.03 6.21 5.20
CA LEU A 432 -35.47 6.18 5.45
C LEU A 432 -36.11 4.88 4.93
N LEU A 433 -35.68 4.43 3.75
CA LEU A 433 -36.16 3.21 3.12
C LEU A 433 -35.76 1.97 3.93
N GLU A 434 -34.55 1.95 4.49
CA GLU A 434 -34.10 0.90 5.41
C GLU A 434 -34.89 0.91 6.73
N LEU A 435 -35.14 2.09 7.30
CA LEU A 435 -36.00 2.27 8.48
C LEU A 435 -37.41 1.75 8.22
N PHE A 436 -38.01 2.06 7.07
CA PHE A 436 -39.34 1.57 6.72
C PHE A 436 -39.38 0.05 6.57
N LYS A 437 -38.39 -0.54 5.89
CA LYS A 437 -38.25 -2.01 5.79
C LYS A 437 -38.17 -2.65 7.16
N ALA A 438 -37.31 -2.13 8.04
CA ALA A 438 -37.16 -2.64 9.41
C ALA A 438 -38.48 -2.55 10.21
N LYS A 439 -39.23 -1.45 10.04
CA LYS A 439 -40.52 -1.25 10.72
C LYS A 439 -41.59 -2.21 10.21
N LEU A 440 -41.68 -2.46 8.91
CA LEU A 440 -42.66 -3.37 8.31
C LEU A 440 -42.41 -4.82 8.72
N ILE A 441 -41.15 -5.26 8.74
CA ILE A 441 -40.75 -6.56 9.29
C ILE A 441 -41.22 -6.69 10.74
N LYS A 442 -41.01 -5.65 11.57
CA LYS A 442 -41.42 -5.63 12.98
C LYS A 442 -42.94 -5.78 13.15
N TYR A 443 -43.74 -5.29 12.21
CA TYR A 443 -45.21 -5.43 12.22
C TYR A 443 -45.73 -6.66 11.47
N GLY A 444 -44.84 -7.54 10.98
CA GLY A 444 -45.21 -8.78 10.29
C GLY A 444 -45.75 -8.59 8.87
N ILE A 445 -45.53 -7.42 8.25
CA ILE A 445 -45.98 -7.11 6.90
C ILE A 445 -44.91 -7.58 5.90
N PRO A 446 -45.23 -8.47 4.94
CA PRO A 446 -44.27 -8.94 3.93
C PRO A 446 -43.73 -7.79 3.08
N ILE A 447 -42.41 -7.76 2.87
CA ILE A 447 -41.71 -6.69 2.15
C ILE A 447 -42.05 -6.69 0.64
N ASP A 448 -42.62 -7.79 0.14
CA ASP A 448 -42.96 -7.99 -1.29
C ASP A 448 -44.05 -7.03 -1.82
N GLU A 449 -44.81 -6.36 -0.93
CA GLU A 449 -45.82 -5.36 -1.31
C GLU A 449 -45.24 -3.98 -1.62
N LEU A 450 -44.02 -3.68 -1.17
CA LEU A 450 -43.24 -2.52 -1.64
C LEU A 450 -42.50 -2.93 -2.91
N GLY A 451 -43.18 -2.82 -4.06
CA GLY A 451 -42.56 -3.09 -5.37
C GLY A 451 -41.15 -2.52 -5.46
N GLN A 452 -40.20 -3.24 -6.07
CA GLN A 452 -38.74 -3.05 -6.00
C GLN A 452 -38.24 -1.58 -5.93
N VAL A 453 -38.31 -0.95 -4.75
CA VAL A 453 -37.68 0.35 -4.52
C VAL A 453 -36.22 0.07 -4.18
N LEU A 454 -35.37 0.15 -5.21
CA LEU A 454 -33.93 0.00 -5.09
C LEU A 454 -33.33 1.25 -4.43
N PRO A 455 -32.36 1.10 -3.52
CA PRO A 455 -31.63 2.24 -3.00
C PRO A 455 -30.96 3.01 -4.14
N LEU A 456 -31.03 4.34 -4.07
CA LEU A 456 -30.62 5.23 -5.16
C LEU A 456 -29.09 5.26 -5.34
N ASN A 457 -28.33 4.86 -4.31
CA ASN A 457 -26.87 4.91 -4.31
C ASN A 457 -26.16 3.69 -4.94
N GLN A 458 -26.87 2.84 -5.70
CA GLN A 458 -26.20 1.73 -6.39
C GLN A 458 -25.45 2.24 -7.64
N PRO A 459 -24.18 1.82 -7.86
CA PRO A 459 -23.55 2.03 -9.15
C PRO A 459 -24.40 1.30 -10.20
N ARG A 460 -24.88 2.04 -11.22
CA ARG A 460 -25.57 1.44 -12.37
C ARG A 460 -24.70 0.29 -12.87
N LYS A 461 -25.14 -0.95 -12.68
CA LYS A 461 -24.51 -2.11 -13.33
C LYS A 461 -24.65 -1.86 -14.82
N SER A 462 -23.56 -1.46 -15.46
CA SER A 462 -23.49 -1.48 -16.92
C SER A 462 -23.71 -2.92 -17.33
N SER A 463 -24.85 -3.20 -17.94
CA SER A 463 -25.13 -4.43 -18.65
C SER A 463 -24.20 -4.50 -19.87
N SER A 464 -22.94 -4.84 -19.65
CA SER A 464 -22.05 -5.31 -20.71
C SER A 464 -22.26 -6.81 -20.84
N SER A 465 -23.29 -7.19 -21.59
CA SER A 465 -23.46 -8.52 -22.14
C SER A 465 -22.35 -8.78 -23.16
N THR A 466 -21.17 -9.17 -22.69
CA THR A 466 -20.17 -9.80 -23.57
C THR A 466 -20.50 -11.28 -23.65
N SER A 467 -21.28 -11.64 -24.67
CA SER A 467 -21.46 -13.01 -25.12
C SER A 467 -20.10 -13.60 -25.48
N ARG A 468 -19.55 -14.39 -24.56
CA ARG A 468 -18.39 -15.24 -24.81
C ARG A 468 -18.87 -16.41 -25.66
N VAL A 469 -18.85 -16.22 -26.99
CA VAL A 469 -19.04 -17.30 -27.95
C VAL A 469 -17.85 -18.25 -27.80
N LYS A 470 -18.12 -19.44 -27.27
CA LYS A 470 -17.24 -20.61 -27.42
C LYS A 470 -17.18 -20.95 -28.92
N ARG A 471 -15.97 -21.00 -29.46
CA ARG A 471 -15.58 -22.00 -30.45
C ARG A 471 -14.41 -22.77 -29.87
#